data_AF-A0A8S1XK74-F1
#
_entry.id   AF-A0A8S1XK74-F1
#
_cell.length_a   1.000
_cell.length_b   1.000
_cell.length_c   1.000
_cell.angle_alpha   90.00
_cell.angle_beta   90.00
_cell.angle_gamma   90.00
#
_symmetry.space_group_name_H-M   'P 1'
#
loop_
_entity.id
_entity.type
_entity.pdbx_description
1 polymer ?
#
loop_
_entity_poly.entity_id
_entity_poly.type
_entity_poly.pdbx_seq_one_letter_code
_entity_poly.pdbx_strand_id
1 'polypeptide(L)'
;MKKQQVQAKAKAKTTEKQTKLNQNSNDRYYPDLLIDEDAYLRNNYKVVRELGRGGYGVVYKGYAYHNGQEDKAKKYAIKVNFSTVSPELIFAEIGFLKLVQGKENLPQLVNLFLTNQKIYIVTEYFSFDPFITFFSTFNMQEIKDYLRELLKALLILKQNGIYHRDVKPGNFLYNPKLKKGILIDYGLSEIDKSFVNNMVESGGNTQELRQRKQLYEDIMKTIAQIGHNKIGTESFMPLESILHYQEQSYEVDIWAVGVIFLQFLTRKYNLFSNVRMVHKPAVSKNLFYVNFILELTSLFGAEAITKICNKFGYNLNLPSVVAKTPINWRSVIHVEGFDDKAEDLLTQLLELDPQKRIKVEDALQHPFFQQ
;
A
#
# COMPACT_ATOMS: atom_id res chain seq x y z
N MET A 1 35.46 8.36 -49.71
CA MET A 1 35.78 8.59 -48.28
C MET A 1 35.02 9.73 -47.59
N LYS A 2 34.47 10.75 -48.27
CA LYS A 2 33.73 11.85 -47.58
C LYS A 2 32.25 11.57 -47.23
N LYS A 3 31.61 10.52 -47.77
CA LYS A 3 30.19 10.17 -47.44
C LYS A 3 30.03 9.33 -46.16
N GLN A 4 31.05 8.61 -45.70
CA GLN A 4 30.99 7.82 -44.45
C GLN A 4 31.18 8.67 -43.18
N GLN A 5 31.87 9.82 -43.26
CA GLN A 5 32.06 10.73 -42.12
C GLN A 5 30.81 11.58 -41.78
N VAL A 6 29.89 11.78 -42.73
CA VAL A 6 28.66 12.56 -42.50
C VAL A 6 27.59 11.73 -41.78
N GLN A 7 27.49 10.42 -42.07
CA GLN A 7 26.57 9.52 -41.37
C GLN A 7 27.01 9.21 -39.92
N ALA A 8 28.32 9.20 -39.65
CA ALA A 8 28.84 9.04 -38.29
C ALA A 8 28.52 10.26 -37.39
N LYS A 9 28.60 11.48 -37.93
CA LYS A 9 28.25 12.72 -37.20
C LYS A 9 26.73 12.89 -37.01
N ALA A 10 25.90 12.36 -37.90
CA ALA A 10 24.45 12.34 -37.74
C ALA A 10 24.01 11.35 -36.66
N LYS A 11 24.59 10.14 -36.60
CA LYS A 11 24.33 9.17 -35.51
C LYS A 11 24.82 9.65 -34.14
N ALA A 12 25.96 10.33 -34.06
CA ALA A 12 26.47 10.88 -32.80
C ALA A 12 25.55 12.00 -32.23
N LYS A 13 24.94 12.83 -33.09
CA LYS A 13 24.00 13.88 -32.66
C LYS A 13 22.63 13.34 -32.22
N THR A 14 22.21 12.15 -32.66
CA THR A 14 20.97 11.51 -32.19
C THR A 14 21.16 10.86 -30.81
N THR A 15 22.36 10.38 -30.49
CA THR A 15 22.68 9.78 -29.19
C THR A 15 22.87 10.83 -28.08
N GLU A 16 23.33 12.04 -28.39
CA GLU A 16 23.50 13.12 -27.40
C GLU A 16 22.20 13.82 -26.99
N LYS A 17 21.06 13.54 -27.65
CA LYS A 17 19.76 14.15 -27.31
C LYS A 17 18.96 13.38 -26.25
N GLN A 18 19.50 12.30 -25.68
CA GLN A 18 18.86 11.52 -24.60
C GLN A 18 19.42 11.77 -23.19
N THR A 19 20.37 12.69 -23.00
CA THR A 19 20.99 12.95 -21.70
C THR A 19 20.84 14.40 -21.24
N LYS A 20 19.59 14.87 -21.13
CA LYS A 20 19.23 15.96 -20.22
C LYS A 20 17.83 15.71 -19.64
N LEU A 21 17.74 14.72 -18.75
CA LEU A 21 16.61 14.51 -17.85
C LEU A 21 17.11 14.59 -16.41
N ASN A 22 16.39 15.37 -15.62
CA ASN A 22 16.58 15.76 -14.21
C ASN A 22 17.52 14.89 -13.37
N GLN A 23 18.61 15.49 -12.88
CA GLN A 23 19.55 14.90 -11.92
C GLN A 23 19.00 14.78 -10.47
N ASN A 24 17.68 14.75 -10.27
CA ASN A 24 17.06 14.79 -8.93
C ASN A 24 16.06 13.66 -8.62
N SER A 25 15.97 12.60 -9.44
CA SER A 25 15.31 11.36 -9.01
C SER A 25 16.36 10.35 -8.54
N ASN A 26 16.12 9.71 -7.39
CA ASN A 26 16.90 8.58 -6.88
C ASN A 26 16.70 7.30 -7.75
N ASP A 27 16.53 7.44 -9.06
CA ASP A 27 16.46 6.34 -9.99
C ASP A 27 17.86 5.76 -10.15
N ARG A 28 18.22 4.83 -9.25
CA ARG A 28 19.33 3.91 -9.51
C ARG A 28 18.99 3.18 -10.80
N TYR A 29 19.71 3.53 -11.87
CA TYR A 29 19.59 2.91 -13.18
C TYR A 29 20.06 1.46 -13.05
N TYR A 30 19.12 0.51 -13.10
CA TYR A 30 19.40 -0.92 -13.15
C TYR A 30 19.13 -1.45 -14.57
N PRO A 31 20.07 -1.28 -15.51
CA PRO A 31 19.86 -1.64 -16.92
C PRO A 31 19.59 -3.14 -17.11
N ASP A 32 20.10 -4.00 -16.22
CA ASP A 32 19.95 -5.46 -16.32
C ASP A 32 18.58 -5.98 -15.85
N LEU A 33 17.65 -5.12 -15.44
CA LEU A 33 16.36 -5.49 -14.84
C LEU A 33 15.13 -5.17 -15.69
N LEU A 34 15.33 -4.48 -16.80
CA LEU A 34 14.27 -4.20 -17.75
C LEU A 34 14.02 -5.46 -18.58
N ILE A 35 12.78 -5.93 -18.53
CA ILE A 35 12.31 -6.94 -19.47
C ILE A 35 11.74 -6.18 -20.64
N ASP A 36 12.27 -6.44 -21.83
CA ASP A 36 11.77 -5.81 -23.04
C ASP A 36 10.27 -6.11 -23.22
N GLU A 37 9.54 -5.14 -23.76
CA GLU A 37 8.20 -5.40 -24.27
C GLU A 37 8.31 -6.49 -25.35
N ASP A 38 7.31 -7.36 -25.42
CA ASP A 38 7.28 -8.58 -26.24
C ASP A 38 8.24 -9.72 -25.83
N ALA A 39 8.97 -9.60 -24.72
CA ALA A 39 9.76 -10.72 -24.20
C ALA A 39 8.87 -11.92 -23.79
N TYR A 40 9.36 -13.13 -24.04
CA TYR A 40 8.71 -14.37 -23.66
C TYR A 40 9.36 -14.96 -22.41
N LEU A 41 8.56 -15.16 -21.35
CA LEU A 41 9.02 -15.71 -20.08
C LEU A 41 8.58 -17.17 -19.97
N ARG A 42 9.58 -18.07 -19.91
CA ARG A 42 9.40 -19.54 -19.82
C ARG A 42 8.41 -20.14 -20.82
N ASN A 43 8.26 -19.52 -22.00
CA ASN A 43 7.26 -19.90 -23.02
C ASN A 43 5.81 -19.99 -22.49
N ASN A 44 5.52 -19.36 -21.34
CA ASN A 44 4.21 -19.37 -20.70
C ASN A 44 3.58 -17.97 -20.66
N TYR A 45 4.39 -16.93 -20.79
CA TYR A 45 3.95 -15.55 -20.69
C TYR A 45 4.62 -14.69 -21.74
N LYS A 46 3.83 -13.81 -22.37
CA LYS A 46 4.36 -12.73 -23.19
C LYS A 46 4.21 -11.41 -22.47
N VAL A 47 5.31 -10.69 -22.27
CA VAL A 47 5.33 -9.36 -21.64
C VAL A 47 4.77 -8.33 -22.61
N VAL A 48 3.92 -7.44 -22.09
CA VAL A 48 3.22 -6.43 -22.90
C VAL A 48 3.75 -5.03 -22.59
N ARG A 49 3.73 -4.62 -21.32
CA ARG A 49 4.18 -3.29 -20.88
C ARG A 49 4.47 -3.27 -19.39
N GLU A 50 5.27 -2.30 -18.96
CA GLU A 50 5.42 -1.97 -17.54
C GLU A 50 4.09 -1.43 -16.97
N LEU A 51 3.71 -1.91 -15.79
CA LEU A 51 2.58 -1.39 -14.99
C LEU A 51 3.07 -0.42 -13.93
N GLY A 52 4.26 -0.65 -13.38
CA GLY A 52 4.89 0.23 -12.41
C GLY A 52 6.20 -0.33 -11.86
N ARG A 53 6.93 0.53 -11.17
CA ARG A 53 8.22 0.22 -10.54
C ARG A 53 8.23 0.73 -9.11
N GLY A 54 8.69 -0.12 -8.21
CA GLY A 54 8.82 0.19 -6.79
C GLY A 54 10.23 -0.12 -6.28
N GLY A 55 10.43 0.03 -4.96
CA GLY A 55 11.71 -0.26 -4.32
C GLY A 55 12.13 -1.73 -4.38
N TYR A 56 11.17 -2.64 -4.55
CA TYR A 56 11.39 -4.09 -4.54
C TYR A 56 11.49 -4.71 -5.94
N GLY A 57 11.08 -4.00 -6.99
CA GLY A 57 11.02 -4.60 -8.32
C GLY A 57 10.18 -3.83 -9.32
N VAL A 58 9.93 -4.48 -10.44
CA VAL A 58 9.12 -3.97 -11.54
C VAL A 58 7.93 -4.91 -11.76
N VAL A 59 6.76 -4.36 -12.02
CA VAL A 59 5.56 -5.13 -12.35
C VAL A 59 5.22 -4.89 -13.82
N TYR A 60 5.02 -5.97 -14.55
CA TYR A 60 4.63 -5.93 -15.96
C TYR A 60 3.25 -6.52 -16.15
N LYS A 61 2.53 -6.02 -17.16
CA LYS A 61 1.37 -6.72 -17.72
C LYS A 61 1.86 -7.76 -18.70
N GLY A 62 1.29 -8.96 -18.66
CA GLY A 62 1.53 -10.01 -19.64
C GLY A 62 0.26 -10.74 -20.06
N TYR A 63 0.37 -11.49 -21.15
CA TYR A 63 -0.65 -12.45 -21.60
C TYR A 63 -0.16 -13.88 -21.39
N ALA A 64 -1.10 -14.82 -21.22
CA ALA A 64 -0.78 -16.23 -21.34
C ALA A 64 -0.24 -16.51 -22.76
N TYR A 65 0.77 -17.36 -22.82
CA TYR A 65 1.38 -17.81 -24.05
C TYR A 65 1.57 -19.32 -23.97
N HIS A 66 1.12 -20.06 -24.97
CA HIS A 66 1.29 -21.51 -25.02
C HIS A 66 1.31 -21.97 -26.47
N ASN A 67 2.16 -22.96 -26.80
CA ASN A 67 2.27 -23.56 -28.14
C ASN A 67 2.42 -22.53 -29.28
N GLY A 68 3.18 -21.46 -29.07
CA GLY A 68 3.38 -20.43 -30.09
C GLY A 68 2.27 -19.37 -30.18
N GLN A 69 1.22 -19.47 -29.37
CA GLN A 69 0.04 -18.60 -29.44
C GLN A 69 -0.19 -17.81 -28.16
N GLU A 70 -0.60 -16.55 -28.32
CA GLU A 70 -1.01 -15.67 -27.22
C GLU A 70 -2.50 -15.85 -26.94
N ASP A 71 -2.86 -16.03 -25.67
CA ASP A 71 -4.22 -15.91 -25.18
C ASP A 71 -4.40 -14.55 -24.49
N LYS A 72 -4.93 -13.58 -25.24
CA LYS A 72 -5.19 -12.21 -24.78
C LYS A 72 -6.36 -12.11 -23.80
N ALA A 73 -7.19 -13.14 -23.67
CA ALA A 73 -8.25 -13.19 -22.67
C ALA A 73 -7.65 -13.40 -21.27
N LYS A 74 -6.55 -14.15 -21.18
CA LYS A 74 -5.87 -14.43 -19.91
C LYS A 74 -4.68 -13.50 -19.67
N LYS A 75 -4.88 -12.54 -18.77
CA LYS A 75 -3.94 -11.46 -18.47
C LYS A 75 -3.32 -11.64 -17.09
N TYR A 76 -2.05 -11.29 -16.94
CA TYR A 76 -1.32 -11.41 -15.68
C TYR A 76 -0.57 -10.13 -15.30
N ALA A 77 -0.39 -9.94 -14.00
CA ALA A 77 0.60 -9.04 -13.45
C ALA A 77 1.84 -9.86 -13.05
N ILE A 78 2.99 -9.52 -13.62
CA ILE A 78 4.24 -10.25 -13.47
C ILE A 78 5.21 -9.35 -12.72
N LYS A 79 5.39 -9.61 -11.43
CA LYS A 79 6.36 -8.91 -10.58
C LYS A 79 7.71 -9.58 -10.68
N VAL A 80 8.73 -8.77 -10.97
CA VAL A 80 10.14 -9.18 -11.06
C VAL A 80 10.89 -8.46 -9.94
N ASN A 81 11.33 -9.23 -8.95
CA ASN A 81 12.06 -8.65 -7.82
C ASN A 81 13.51 -8.32 -8.22
N PHE A 82 14.03 -7.22 -7.68
CA PHE A 82 15.45 -6.89 -7.86
C PHE A 82 16.33 -7.89 -7.11
N SER A 83 17.49 -8.23 -7.67
CA SER A 83 18.46 -9.15 -7.04
C SER A 83 19.01 -8.61 -5.70
N THR A 84 18.86 -7.31 -5.45
CA THR A 84 19.26 -6.65 -4.19
C THR A 84 18.23 -6.78 -3.08
N VAL A 85 17.01 -7.24 -3.37
CA VAL A 85 15.98 -7.44 -2.34
C VAL A 85 16.31 -8.69 -1.55
N SER A 86 16.21 -8.61 -0.21
CA SER A 86 16.46 -9.77 0.64
C SER A 86 15.47 -10.89 0.32
N PRO A 87 15.92 -12.15 0.22
CA PRO A 87 15.02 -13.28 -0.04
C PRO A 87 13.89 -13.40 0.98
N GLU A 88 14.13 -13.05 2.24
CA GLU A 88 13.16 -13.07 3.33
C GLU A 88 11.96 -12.16 3.03
N LEU A 89 12.19 -10.97 2.48
CA LEU A 89 11.11 -10.06 2.04
C LEU A 89 10.21 -10.71 0.99
N ILE A 90 10.84 -11.36 0.00
CA ILE A 90 10.15 -12.00 -1.11
C ILE A 90 9.36 -13.23 -0.61
N PHE A 91 9.97 -14.03 0.27
CA PHE A 91 9.34 -15.21 0.85
C PHE A 91 8.16 -14.86 1.75
N ALA A 92 8.26 -13.79 2.55
CA ALA A 92 7.15 -13.26 3.32
C ALA A 92 5.98 -12.87 2.41
N GLU A 93 6.23 -12.10 1.35
CA GLU A 93 5.19 -11.70 0.38
C GLU A 93 4.51 -12.91 -0.28
N ILE A 94 5.28 -13.91 -0.71
CA ILE A 94 4.75 -15.17 -1.26
C ILE A 94 3.90 -15.90 -0.23
N GLY A 95 4.33 -15.92 1.04
CA GLY A 95 3.59 -16.53 2.14
C GLY A 95 2.22 -15.86 2.34
N PHE A 96 2.19 -14.53 2.38
CA PHE A 96 0.93 -13.78 2.47
C PHE A 96 0.01 -14.04 1.29
N LEU A 97 0.54 -14.02 0.05
CA LEU A 97 -0.25 -14.36 -1.15
C LEU A 97 -0.88 -15.76 -1.06
N LYS A 98 -0.15 -16.74 -0.52
CA LYS A 98 -0.69 -18.08 -0.29
C LYS A 98 -1.77 -18.11 0.78
N LEU A 99 -1.65 -17.34 1.86
CA LEU A 99 -2.65 -17.27 2.93
C LEU A 99 -3.99 -16.70 2.44
N VAL A 100 -3.95 -15.79 1.45
CA VAL A 100 -5.14 -15.12 0.90
C VAL A 100 -5.65 -15.73 -0.39
N GLN A 101 -5.06 -16.87 -0.83
CA GLN A 101 -5.47 -17.55 -2.05
C GLN A 101 -6.97 -17.90 -2.01
N GLY A 102 -7.66 -17.64 -3.13
CA GLY A 102 -9.10 -17.88 -3.29
C GLY A 102 -10.00 -16.84 -2.62
N LYS A 103 -9.44 -15.80 -1.99
CA LYS A 103 -10.23 -14.73 -1.36
C LYS A 103 -10.48 -13.59 -2.35
N GLU A 104 -11.74 -13.14 -2.41
CA GLU A 104 -12.12 -11.96 -3.19
C GLU A 104 -11.41 -10.70 -2.67
N ASN A 105 -11.30 -9.67 -3.50
CA ASN A 105 -10.66 -8.39 -3.17
C ASN A 105 -9.16 -8.47 -2.86
N LEU A 106 -8.54 -9.64 -3.02
CA LEU A 106 -7.11 -9.89 -2.81
C LEU A 106 -6.46 -10.57 -4.04
N PRO A 107 -5.15 -10.44 -4.24
CA PRO A 107 -4.47 -10.90 -5.43
C PRO A 107 -4.39 -12.42 -5.47
N GLN A 108 -4.68 -13.01 -6.62
CA GLN A 108 -4.60 -14.45 -6.82
C GLN A 108 -3.25 -14.85 -7.37
N LEU A 109 -2.49 -15.66 -6.63
CA LEU A 109 -1.21 -16.20 -7.09
C LEU A 109 -1.48 -17.25 -8.16
N VAL A 110 -0.88 -17.07 -9.33
CA VAL A 110 -0.99 -17.98 -10.47
C VAL A 110 0.27 -18.84 -10.57
N ASN A 111 1.45 -18.24 -10.43
CA ASN A 111 2.71 -18.95 -10.62
C ASN A 111 3.87 -18.25 -9.90
N LEU A 112 4.91 -19.01 -9.60
CA LEU A 112 6.16 -18.56 -9.03
C LEU A 112 7.30 -19.29 -9.74
N PHE A 113 8.28 -18.55 -10.27
CA PHE A 113 9.44 -19.18 -10.88
C PHE A 113 10.73 -18.37 -10.71
N LEU A 114 11.85 -19.09 -10.71
CA LEU A 114 13.20 -18.55 -10.68
C LEU A 114 13.82 -18.66 -12.07
N THR A 115 14.32 -17.57 -12.64
CA THR A 115 15.07 -17.61 -13.92
C THR A 115 16.09 -16.50 -13.92
N ASN A 116 17.31 -16.80 -14.37
CA ASN A 116 18.44 -15.85 -14.36
C ASN A 116 18.65 -15.21 -12.98
N GLN A 117 18.56 -16.02 -11.91
CA GLN A 117 18.67 -15.59 -10.51
C GLN A 117 17.64 -14.54 -10.05
N LYS A 118 16.54 -14.39 -10.80
CA LYS A 118 15.43 -13.47 -10.46
C LYS A 118 14.18 -14.26 -10.13
N ILE A 119 13.48 -13.83 -9.08
CA ILE A 119 12.20 -14.39 -8.67
C ILE A 119 11.07 -13.63 -9.35
N TYR A 120 10.21 -14.38 -10.02
CA TYR A 120 9.02 -13.89 -10.71
C TYR A 120 7.78 -14.35 -9.96
N ILE A 121 6.98 -13.40 -9.52
CA ILE A 121 5.67 -13.65 -8.90
C ILE A 121 4.61 -13.27 -9.93
N VAL A 122 3.80 -14.24 -10.34
CA VAL A 122 2.72 -14.03 -11.34
C VAL A 122 1.38 -14.10 -10.64
N THR A 123 0.61 -13.02 -10.73
CA THR A 123 -0.77 -12.95 -10.24
C THR A 123 -1.74 -12.67 -11.39
N GLU A 124 -3.03 -12.90 -11.15
CA GLU A 124 -4.07 -12.46 -12.08
C GLU A 124 -4.02 -10.94 -12.28
N TYR A 125 -4.15 -10.50 -13.54
CA TYR A 125 -4.22 -9.07 -13.82
C TYR A 125 -5.61 -8.54 -13.51
N PHE A 126 -5.66 -7.56 -12.60
CA PHE A 126 -6.85 -6.74 -12.40
C PHE A 126 -6.76 -5.47 -13.24
N SER A 127 -7.80 -5.15 -14.01
CA SER A 127 -7.88 -3.87 -14.73
C SER A 127 -8.30 -2.78 -13.78
N PHE A 128 -7.52 -1.71 -13.67
CA PHE A 128 -7.76 -0.60 -12.74
C PHE A 128 -7.45 0.74 -13.41
N ASP A 129 -8.00 1.81 -12.84
CA ASP A 129 -7.68 3.18 -13.22
C ASP A 129 -6.76 3.80 -12.15
N PRO A 130 -5.76 4.62 -12.51
CA PRO A 130 -4.92 5.27 -11.51
C PRO A 130 -5.75 6.21 -10.62
N PHE A 131 -5.58 6.14 -9.31
CA PHE A 131 -6.36 6.92 -8.33
C PHE A 131 -6.46 8.42 -8.66
N ILE A 132 -5.36 9.01 -9.14
CA ILE A 132 -5.28 10.43 -9.52
C ILE A 132 -6.29 10.82 -10.61
N THR A 133 -6.75 9.87 -11.43
CA THR A 133 -7.68 10.12 -12.52
C THR A 133 -9.12 10.34 -12.06
N PHE A 134 -9.44 9.94 -10.82
CA PHE A 134 -10.82 9.93 -10.35
C PHE A 134 -11.05 10.46 -8.93
N PHE A 135 -10.01 10.53 -8.07
CA PHE A 135 -10.19 10.93 -6.67
C PHE A 135 -10.82 12.32 -6.50
N SER A 136 -10.55 13.24 -7.44
CA SER A 136 -11.06 14.60 -7.40
C SER A 136 -12.43 14.76 -8.07
N THR A 137 -12.92 13.74 -8.77
CA THR A 137 -14.15 13.80 -9.58
C THR A 137 -15.27 12.89 -9.07
N PHE A 138 -14.94 11.84 -8.31
CA PHE A 138 -15.92 10.92 -7.74
C PHE A 138 -17.01 11.64 -6.93
N ASN A 139 -18.27 11.35 -7.18
CA ASN A 139 -19.37 11.77 -6.31
C ASN A 139 -19.41 10.93 -5.01
N MET A 140 -20.30 11.28 -4.08
CA MET A 140 -20.38 10.60 -2.78
C MET A 140 -20.69 9.09 -2.91
N GLN A 141 -21.51 8.68 -3.87
CA GLN A 141 -21.81 7.26 -4.08
C GLN A 141 -20.58 6.48 -4.57
N GLU A 142 -19.81 7.05 -5.47
CA GLU A 142 -18.57 6.44 -5.97
C GLU A 142 -17.51 6.35 -4.86
N ILE A 143 -17.44 7.34 -3.97
CA ILE A 143 -16.59 7.30 -2.77
C ILE A 143 -17.04 6.16 -1.84
N LYS A 144 -18.35 6.01 -1.58
CA LYS A 144 -18.89 4.89 -0.79
C LYS A 144 -18.52 3.54 -1.41
N ASP A 145 -18.67 3.39 -2.73
CA ASP A 145 -18.37 2.15 -3.44
C ASP A 145 -16.87 1.80 -3.34
N TYR A 146 -15.97 2.79 -3.47
CA TYR A 146 -14.54 2.61 -3.26
C TYR A 146 -14.21 2.17 -1.83
N LEU A 147 -14.70 2.90 -0.82
CA LEU A 147 -14.40 2.63 0.58
C LEU A 147 -14.94 1.28 1.03
N ARG A 148 -16.13 0.89 0.53
CA ARG A 148 -16.72 -0.42 0.83
C ARG A 148 -15.85 -1.56 0.31
N GLU A 149 -15.35 -1.47 -0.92
CA GLU A 149 -14.46 -2.51 -1.47
C GLU A 149 -13.11 -2.56 -0.73
N LEU A 150 -12.57 -1.42 -0.30
CA LEU A 150 -11.36 -1.37 0.52
C LEU A 150 -11.57 -2.00 1.90
N LEU A 151 -12.65 -1.64 2.59
CA LEU A 151 -13.00 -2.21 3.89
C LEU A 151 -13.29 -3.71 3.81
N LYS A 152 -13.90 -4.21 2.73
CA LYS A 152 -14.05 -5.65 2.49
C LYS A 152 -12.71 -6.37 2.41
N ALA A 153 -11.74 -5.82 1.67
CA ALA A 153 -10.40 -6.40 1.59
C ALA A 153 -9.75 -6.48 2.98
N LEU A 154 -9.86 -5.41 3.78
CA LEU A 154 -9.32 -5.37 5.15
C LEU A 154 -10.03 -6.32 6.10
N LEU A 155 -11.36 -6.48 5.97
CA LEU A 155 -12.11 -7.48 6.75
C LEU A 155 -11.60 -8.89 6.45
N ILE A 156 -11.37 -9.20 5.17
CA ILE A 156 -10.81 -10.50 4.77
C ILE A 156 -9.41 -10.66 5.37
N LEU A 157 -8.53 -9.67 5.31
CA LEU A 157 -7.20 -9.78 5.93
C LEU A 157 -7.29 -10.03 7.44
N LYS A 158 -8.16 -9.29 8.14
CA LYS A 158 -8.42 -9.49 9.57
C LYS A 158 -8.91 -10.90 9.89
N GLN A 159 -9.85 -11.43 9.11
CA GLN A 159 -10.34 -12.81 9.26
C GLN A 159 -9.27 -13.88 9.00
N ASN A 160 -8.13 -13.50 8.42
CA ASN A 160 -6.98 -14.36 8.21
C ASN A 160 -5.77 -13.92 9.07
N GLY A 161 -5.98 -13.12 10.12
CA GLY A 161 -4.93 -12.75 11.08
C GLY A 161 -3.82 -11.87 10.50
N ILE A 162 -4.13 -11.06 9.49
CA ILE A 162 -3.14 -10.24 8.77
C ILE A 162 -3.42 -8.76 8.97
N TYR A 163 -2.37 -8.01 9.33
CA TYR A 163 -2.30 -6.55 9.24
C TYR A 163 -1.64 -6.16 7.92
N HIS A 164 -2.25 -5.27 7.13
CA HIS A 164 -1.67 -4.86 5.85
C HIS A 164 -0.47 -3.92 6.04
N ARG A 165 -0.62 -2.90 6.90
CA ARG A 165 0.38 -1.90 7.33
C ARG A 165 0.86 -0.90 6.27
N ASP A 166 0.46 -1.05 5.02
CA ASP A 166 0.74 -0.08 3.96
C ASP A 166 -0.50 0.22 3.08
N VAL A 167 -1.66 0.38 3.72
CA VAL A 167 -2.88 0.76 3.02
C VAL A 167 -2.74 2.18 2.48
N LYS A 168 -2.86 2.33 1.17
CA LYS A 168 -2.80 3.60 0.44
C LYS A 168 -3.40 3.43 -0.95
N PRO A 169 -3.74 4.52 -1.67
CA PRO A 169 -4.29 4.41 -3.02
C PRO A 169 -3.39 3.67 -4.01
N GLY A 170 -2.07 3.78 -3.87
CA GLY A 170 -1.11 3.05 -4.72
C GLY A 170 -1.14 1.52 -4.55
N ASN A 171 -1.66 1.03 -3.42
CA ASN A 171 -1.77 -0.40 -3.12
C ASN A 171 -3.21 -0.90 -3.23
N PHE A 172 -4.17 -0.06 -3.61
CA PHE A 172 -5.55 -0.49 -3.84
C PHE A 172 -5.93 -0.26 -5.31
N LEU A 173 -5.84 -1.33 -6.10
CA LEU A 173 -6.18 -1.30 -7.51
C LEU A 173 -7.70 -1.24 -7.65
N TYR A 174 -8.26 -0.09 -8.02
CA TYR A 174 -9.70 0.10 -8.14
C TYR A 174 -10.14 0.29 -9.59
N ASN A 175 -11.26 -0.33 -9.95
CA ASN A 175 -11.92 -0.14 -11.23
C ASN A 175 -13.26 0.59 -11.03
N PRO A 176 -13.35 1.89 -11.37
CA PRO A 176 -14.57 2.68 -11.21
C PRO A 176 -15.78 2.09 -11.95
N LYS A 177 -15.57 1.50 -13.13
CA LYS A 177 -16.64 0.93 -13.95
C LYS A 177 -17.19 -0.36 -13.37
N LEU A 178 -16.31 -1.22 -12.87
CA LEU A 178 -16.70 -2.49 -12.26
C LEU A 178 -17.12 -2.33 -10.79
N LYS A 179 -16.81 -1.18 -10.16
CA LYS A 179 -16.98 -0.94 -8.72
C LYS A 179 -16.34 -2.04 -7.87
N LYS A 180 -15.15 -2.46 -8.28
CA LYS A 180 -14.37 -3.53 -7.65
C LYS A 180 -12.96 -3.05 -7.38
N GLY A 181 -12.38 -3.52 -6.29
CA GLY A 181 -11.00 -3.22 -5.94
C GLY A 181 -10.22 -4.42 -5.39
N ILE A 182 -8.92 -4.43 -5.65
CA ILE A 182 -7.98 -5.43 -5.14
C ILE A 182 -6.92 -4.72 -4.29
N LEU A 183 -6.77 -5.12 -3.03
CA LEU A 183 -5.69 -4.66 -2.17
C LEU A 183 -4.43 -5.51 -2.43
N ILE A 184 -3.33 -4.87 -2.81
CA ILE A 184 -2.08 -5.50 -3.24
C ILE A 184 -0.92 -5.12 -2.30
N ASP A 185 0.22 -5.78 -2.49
CA ASP A 185 1.52 -5.49 -1.85
C ASP A 185 1.56 -5.76 -0.33
N TYR A 186 1.97 -6.98 0.02
CA TYR A 186 2.12 -7.46 1.39
C TYR A 186 3.55 -7.30 1.95
N GLY A 187 4.41 -6.51 1.31
CA GLY A 187 5.83 -6.41 1.69
C GLY A 187 6.08 -5.91 3.12
N LEU A 188 5.11 -5.18 3.69
CA LEU A 188 5.15 -4.62 5.04
C LEU A 188 4.14 -5.27 6.00
N SER A 189 3.37 -6.26 5.54
CA SER A 189 2.33 -6.90 6.34
C SER A 189 2.90 -7.71 7.51
N GLU A 190 2.07 -7.89 8.54
CA GLU A 190 2.40 -8.71 9.71
C GLU A 190 1.25 -9.64 10.11
N ILE A 191 1.59 -10.62 10.95
CA ILE A 191 0.67 -11.62 11.48
C ILE A 191 0.27 -11.25 12.90
N ASP A 192 -1.03 -11.33 13.16
CA ASP A 192 -1.58 -11.30 14.50
C ASP A 192 -1.24 -12.60 15.24
N LYS A 193 -0.35 -12.50 16.23
CA LYS A 193 0.08 -13.64 17.04
C LYS A 193 -1.09 -14.25 17.81
N SER A 194 -2.05 -13.44 18.25
CA SER A 194 -3.21 -13.92 18.99
C SER A 194 -4.11 -14.78 18.10
N PHE A 195 -4.29 -14.39 16.84
CA PHE A 195 -5.00 -15.19 15.83
C PHE A 195 -4.37 -16.58 15.67
N VAL A 196 -3.03 -16.65 15.57
CA VAL A 196 -2.32 -17.92 15.43
C VAL A 196 -2.48 -18.80 16.67
N ASN A 197 -2.39 -18.22 17.87
CA ASN A 197 -2.58 -18.94 19.13
C ASN A 197 -3.99 -19.53 19.24
N ASN A 198 -5.02 -18.74 18.90
CA ASN A 198 -6.42 -19.18 18.97
C ASN A 198 -6.72 -20.33 17.98
N MET A 199 -6.03 -20.40 16.83
CA MET A 199 -6.15 -21.55 15.93
C MET A 199 -5.65 -22.85 16.57
N VAL A 200 -4.66 -22.78 17.47
CA VAL A 200 -4.12 -23.95 18.18
C VAL A 200 -5.12 -24.48 19.19
N GLU A 201 -5.80 -23.57 19.90
CA GLU A 201 -6.80 -23.90 20.93
C GLU A 201 -8.06 -24.52 20.33
N SER A 202 -8.40 -24.18 19.09
CA SER A 202 -9.62 -24.64 18.40
C SER A 202 -9.61 -26.13 17.98
N GLY A 203 -8.54 -26.89 18.25
CA GLY A 203 -8.54 -28.36 18.28
C GLY A 203 -8.76 -29.12 16.94
N GLY A 204 -8.93 -28.44 15.82
CA GLY A 204 -9.17 -29.07 14.51
C GLY A 204 -7.92 -29.78 13.95
N ASN A 205 -7.88 -31.11 13.92
CA ASN A 205 -6.67 -31.85 13.55
C ASN A 205 -6.61 -32.25 12.05
N THR A 206 -7.10 -31.41 11.15
CA THR A 206 -7.04 -31.70 9.70
C THR A 206 -5.65 -31.44 9.13
N GLN A 207 -5.26 -32.19 8.10
CA GLN A 207 -4.00 -31.98 7.38
C GLN A 207 -3.89 -30.55 6.83
N GLU A 208 -5.00 -29.99 6.34
CA GLU A 208 -5.09 -28.63 5.83
C GLU A 208 -4.79 -27.60 6.94
N LEU A 209 -5.36 -27.75 8.14
CA LEU A 209 -5.10 -26.82 9.24
C LEU A 209 -3.63 -26.87 9.67
N ARG A 210 -3.01 -28.07 9.69
CA ARG A 210 -1.57 -28.21 10.00
C ARG A 210 -0.70 -27.49 8.97
N GLN A 211 -0.96 -27.68 7.68
CA GLN A 211 -0.21 -27.00 6.61
C GLN A 211 -0.37 -25.48 6.70
N ARG A 212 -1.60 -25.03 6.98
CA ARG A 212 -1.89 -23.60 7.13
C ARG A 212 -1.19 -23.00 8.35
N LYS A 213 -1.18 -23.71 9.48
CA LYS A 213 -0.45 -23.29 10.69
C LYS A 213 1.05 -23.19 10.43
N GLN A 214 1.64 -24.20 9.77
CA GLN A 214 3.06 -24.16 9.40
C GLN A 214 3.38 -22.93 8.55
N LEU A 215 2.51 -22.57 7.59
CA LEU A 215 2.70 -21.38 6.77
C LEU A 215 2.72 -20.08 7.60
N TYR A 216 1.84 -19.94 8.61
CA TYR A 216 1.91 -18.78 9.52
C TYR A 216 3.23 -18.73 10.29
N GLU A 217 3.68 -19.86 10.85
CA GLU A 217 4.94 -19.96 11.59
C GLU A 217 6.15 -19.60 10.71
N ASP A 218 6.17 -20.09 9.47
CA ASP A 218 7.22 -19.79 8.50
C ASP A 218 7.26 -18.29 8.14
N ILE A 219 6.09 -17.67 7.92
CA ILE A 219 5.98 -16.22 7.66
C ILE A 219 6.48 -15.43 8.87
N MET A 220 6.03 -15.76 10.08
CA MET A 220 6.43 -15.08 11.30
C MET A 220 7.94 -15.17 11.55
N LYS A 221 8.53 -16.34 11.33
CA LYS A 221 9.98 -16.55 11.41
C LYS A 221 10.73 -15.70 10.39
N THR A 222 10.22 -15.63 9.16
CA THR A 222 10.80 -14.83 8.09
C THR A 222 10.73 -13.33 8.42
N ILE A 223 9.60 -12.83 8.92
CA ILE A 223 9.43 -11.42 9.33
C ILE A 223 10.41 -11.06 10.46
N ALA A 224 10.57 -11.94 11.45
CA ALA A 224 11.51 -11.72 12.56
C ALA A 224 12.96 -11.53 12.09
N GLN A 225 13.36 -12.19 11.00
CA GLN A 225 14.70 -12.06 10.41
C GLN A 225 14.92 -10.71 9.70
N ILE A 226 13.86 -10.12 9.15
CA ILE A 226 13.93 -8.82 8.46
C ILE A 226 14.01 -7.66 9.47
N GLY A 227 13.53 -7.88 10.69
CA GLY A 227 13.47 -6.89 11.76
C GLY A 227 12.21 -6.03 11.75
N HIS A 228 11.86 -5.49 12.91
CA HIS A 228 10.58 -4.82 13.17
C HIS A 228 10.51 -3.34 12.73
N ASN A 229 11.58 -2.77 12.18
CA ASN A 229 11.63 -1.36 11.77
C ASN A 229 10.98 -1.07 10.40
N LYS A 230 10.08 -1.94 9.94
CA LYS A 230 9.29 -1.69 8.74
C LYS A 230 8.14 -0.75 9.07
N ILE A 231 8.12 0.35 8.35
CA ILE A 231 7.19 1.44 8.54
C ILE A 231 6.51 1.67 7.18
N GLY A 232 5.19 1.80 7.19
CA GLY A 232 4.37 2.04 6.00
C GLY A 232 4.65 3.39 5.35
N THR A 233 3.87 3.72 4.33
CA THR A 233 3.93 5.05 3.69
C THR A 233 3.51 6.13 4.67
N GLU A 234 4.45 6.99 5.04
CA GLU A 234 4.37 7.94 6.15
C GLU A 234 3.07 8.74 6.23
N SER A 235 2.62 9.29 5.10
CA SER A 235 1.40 10.09 5.00
C SER A 235 0.10 9.33 5.31
N PHE A 236 0.13 8.01 5.41
CA PHE A 236 -1.04 7.18 5.72
C PHE A 236 -0.93 6.52 7.08
N MET A 237 0.15 6.79 7.82
CA MET A 237 0.38 6.14 9.11
C MET A 237 -0.35 6.86 10.24
N PRO A 238 -0.88 6.11 11.21
CA PRO A 238 -1.39 6.68 12.44
C PRO A 238 -0.25 7.06 13.39
N LEU A 239 -0.58 7.88 14.39
CA LEU A 239 0.38 8.42 15.35
C LEU A 239 1.06 7.33 16.18
N GLU A 240 0.35 6.27 16.58
CA GLU A 240 0.92 5.13 17.30
C GLU A 240 2.00 4.39 16.50
N SER A 241 1.87 4.33 15.17
CA SER A 241 2.89 3.69 14.31
C SER A 241 4.14 4.55 14.21
N ILE A 242 3.94 5.87 14.09
CA ILE A 242 5.03 6.85 13.98
C ILE A 242 5.80 6.96 15.30
N LEU A 243 5.11 6.92 16.44
CA LEU A 243 5.75 6.95 17.76
C LEU A 243 6.27 5.59 18.22
N HIS A 244 6.25 4.57 17.36
CA HIS A 244 6.69 3.21 17.66
C HIS A 244 6.02 2.60 18.91
N TYR A 245 4.74 2.89 19.10
CA TYR A 245 3.95 2.28 20.16
C TYR A 245 3.85 0.76 19.92
N GLN A 246 4.14 -0.04 20.95
CA GLN A 246 4.38 -1.47 20.79
C GLN A 246 3.12 -2.31 20.51
N GLU A 247 1.94 -1.80 20.82
CA GLU A 247 0.66 -2.49 20.61
C GLU A 247 0.03 -2.03 19.29
N GLN A 248 0.53 -2.53 18.16
CA GLN A 248 -0.12 -2.35 16.86
C GLN A 248 -1.25 -3.37 16.68
N SER A 249 -2.32 -2.92 16.02
CA SER A 249 -3.55 -3.67 15.83
C SER A 249 -4.15 -3.39 14.45
N TYR A 250 -5.25 -4.05 14.10
CA TYR A 250 -5.92 -3.90 12.78
C TYR A 250 -6.33 -2.45 12.48
N GLU A 251 -6.50 -1.64 13.52
CA GLU A 251 -6.93 -0.25 13.45
C GLU A 251 -5.89 0.66 12.80
N VAL A 252 -4.63 0.22 12.67
CA VAL A 252 -3.61 0.94 11.87
C VAL A 252 -4.06 1.07 10.42
N ASP A 253 -4.62 0.00 9.84
CA ASP A 253 -5.14 0.02 8.47
C ASP A 253 -6.41 0.88 8.35
N ILE A 254 -7.20 0.95 9.42
CA ILE A 254 -8.44 1.76 9.47
C ILE A 254 -8.15 3.25 9.47
N TRP A 255 -7.11 3.69 10.16
CA TRP A 255 -6.65 5.08 10.06
C TRP A 255 -6.31 5.44 8.60
N ALA A 256 -5.58 4.57 7.90
CA ALA A 256 -5.23 4.80 6.51
C ALA A 256 -6.46 4.91 5.60
N VAL A 257 -7.54 4.15 5.87
CA VAL A 257 -8.83 4.33 5.20
C VAL A 257 -9.40 5.73 5.47
N GLY A 258 -9.33 6.22 6.71
CA GLY A 258 -9.72 7.58 7.08
C GLY A 258 -8.94 8.65 6.31
N VAL A 259 -7.63 8.48 6.15
CA VAL A 259 -6.79 9.38 5.35
C VAL A 259 -7.21 9.37 3.87
N ILE A 260 -7.46 8.20 3.29
CA ILE A 260 -7.95 8.08 1.91
C ILE A 260 -9.33 8.73 1.75
N PHE A 261 -10.23 8.53 2.71
CA PHE A 261 -11.54 9.17 2.70
C PHE A 261 -11.41 10.70 2.75
N LEU A 262 -10.53 11.22 3.62
CA LEU A 262 -10.24 12.65 3.70
C LEU A 262 -9.67 13.19 2.38
N GLN A 263 -8.85 12.43 1.64
CA GLN A 263 -8.37 12.82 0.31
C GLN A 263 -9.50 12.98 -0.70
N PHE A 264 -10.48 12.07 -0.69
CA PHE A 264 -11.68 12.21 -1.52
C PHE A 264 -12.50 13.43 -1.14
N LEU A 265 -12.75 13.64 0.16
CA LEU A 265 -13.60 14.73 0.66
C LEU A 265 -12.99 16.12 0.44
N THR A 266 -11.68 16.24 0.59
CA THR A 266 -10.96 17.51 0.40
C THR A 266 -10.50 17.75 -1.03
N ARG A 267 -10.56 16.71 -1.89
CA ARG A 267 -10.01 16.73 -3.26
C ARG A 267 -8.52 17.08 -3.30
N LYS A 268 -7.80 16.86 -2.20
CA LYS A 268 -6.37 17.12 -2.06
C LYS A 268 -5.61 15.80 -2.00
N TYR A 269 -4.67 15.64 -2.93
CA TYR A 269 -3.74 14.53 -2.92
C TYR A 269 -2.60 14.80 -1.94
N ASN A 270 -2.06 13.75 -1.29
CA ASN A 270 -1.00 13.82 -0.28
C ASN A 270 -1.24 14.88 0.82
N LEU A 271 -2.18 14.65 1.72
CA LEU A 271 -2.54 15.61 2.78
C LEU A 271 -1.37 15.93 3.73
N PHE A 272 -0.47 14.97 3.94
CA PHE A 272 0.66 15.05 4.88
C PHE A 272 2.01 15.05 4.12
N SER A 273 2.11 15.81 3.01
CA SER A 273 3.12 15.63 1.95
C SER A 273 4.54 16.11 2.25
N ASN A 274 4.80 16.83 3.33
CA ASN A 274 6.07 17.55 3.49
C ASN A 274 7.16 16.78 4.21
N VAL A 275 6.98 15.48 4.42
CA VAL A 275 7.89 14.72 5.26
C VAL A 275 8.19 13.38 4.56
N ARG A 276 9.45 13.22 4.13
CA ARG A 276 10.03 11.94 3.69
C ARG A 276 11.12 11.56 4.70
N MET A 277 11.05 10.38 5.31
CA MET A 277 12.20 9.80 6.00
C MET A 277 13.21 9.29 4.97
N VAL A 278 14.00 10.19 4.40
CA VAL A 278 15.29 9.80 3.84
C VAL A 278 16.18 9.38 5.01
N HIS A 279 16.99 8.33 4.86
CA HIS A 279 18.05 7.95 5.80
C HIS A 279 18.88 9.19 6.18
N LYS A 280 18.47 9.88 7.23
CA LYS A 280 19.07 11.13 7.68
C LYS A 280 19.50 10.95 9.13
N PRO A 281 20.58 11.64 9.55
CA PRO A 281 21.11 11.58 10.91
C PRO A 281 20.03 11.84 11.96
N ALA A 282 20.22 11.34 13.19
CA ALA A 282 19.24 11.36 14.27
C ALA A 282 18.51 12.71 14.48
N VAL A 283 19.20 13.82 14.25
CA VAL A 283 18.66 15.20 14.30
C VAL A 283 17.49 15.41 13.32
N SER A 284 17.54 14.84 12.12
CA SER A 284 16.48 14.96 11.12
C SER A 284 15.29 14.03 11.37
N LYS A 285 15.48 12.92 12.11
CA LYS A 285 14.36 12.08 12.57
C LYS A 285 13.48 12.84 13.55
N ASN A 286 14.09 13.61 14.46
CA ASN A 286 13.34 14.45 15.40
C ASN A 286 12.51 15.54 14.68
N LEU A 287 13.05 16.16 13.62
CA LEU A 287 12.31 17.17 12.84
C LEU A 287 11.14 16.58 12.04
N PHE A 288 11.25 15.32 11.59
CA PHE A 288 10.16 14.59 10.93
C PHE A 288 8.94 14.46 11.87
N TYR A 289 9.18 13.94 13.08
CA TYR A 289 8.12 13.77 14.07
C TYR A 289 7.42 15.08 14.38
N VAL A 290 8.19 16.17 14.51
CA VAL A 290 7.65 17.50 14.80
C VAL A 290 6.73 17.98 13.68
N ASN A 291 7.15 17.93 12.41
CA ASN A 291 6.30 18.43 11.31
C ASN A 291 5.00 17.63 11.17
N PHE A 292 5.09 16.30 11.23
CA PHE A 292 3.90 15.45 11.15
C PHE A 292 2.95 15.68 12.33
N ILE A 293 3.50 15.77 13.55
CA ILE A 293 2.71 16.08 14.76
C ILE A 293 2.05 17.46 14.65
N LEU A 294 2.73 18.46 14.06
CA LEU A 294 2.15 19.78 13.83
C LEU A 294 1.00 19.76 12.81
N GLU A 295 1.14 18.97 11.74
CA GLU A 295 0.05 18.76 10.77
C GLU A 295 -1.16 18.10 11.43
N LEU A 296 -0.96 17.04 12.23
CA LEU A 296 -2.04 16.44 13.02
C LEU A 296 -2.61 17.40 14.06
N THR A 297 -1.77 18.17 14.74
CA THR A 297 -2.20 19.21 15.70
C THR A 297 -3.09 20.24 15.04
N SER A 298 -2.82 20.59 13.78
CA SER A 298 -3.63 21.53 13.02
C SER A 298 -5.02 20.98 12.67
N LEU A 299 -5.20 19.65 12.67
CA LEU A 299 -6.48 18.99 12.43
C LEU A 299 -7.23 18.65 13.73
N PHE A 300 -6.54 18.06 14.69
CA PHE A 300 -7.15 17.50 15.91
C PHE A 300 -7.01 18.40 17.14
N GLY A 301 -6.24 19.49 17.04
CA GLY A 301 -5.96 20.39 18.16
C GLY A 301 -4.88 19.86 19.10
N ALA A 302 -4.16 20.79 19.73
CA ALA A 302 -3.06 20.49 20.64
C ALA A 302 -3.48 19.67 21.86
N GLU A 303 -4.68 19.90 22.40
CA GLU A 303 -5.13 19.20 23.60
C GLU A 303 -5.26 17.68 23.34
N ALA A 304 -5.92 17.32 22.24
CA ALA A 304 -6.11 15.92 21.86
C ALA A 304 -4.77 15.24 21.54
N ILE A 305 -3.90 15.91 20.78
CA ILE A 305 -2.58 15.39 20.40
C ILE A 305 -1.67 15.21 21.62
N THR A 306 -1.56 16.21 22.50
CA THR A 306 -0.76 16.09 23.73
C THR A 306 -1.28 14.96 24.61
N LYS A 307 -2.61 14.83 24.76
CA LYS A 307 -3.23 13.76 25.55
C LYS A 307 -2.87 12.37 25.00
N ILE A 308 -2.98 12.16 23.69
CA ILE A 308 -2.68 10.84 23.10
C ILE A 308 -1.17 10.55 23.08
N CYS A 309 -0.32 11.55 22.81
CA CYS A 309 1.13 11.39 22.92
C CYS A 309 1.56 10.97 24.33
N ASN A 310 0.98 11.59 25.36
CA ASN A 310 1.23 11.20 26.75
C ASN A 310 0.76 9.77 27.05
N LYS A 311 -0.39 9.33 26.50
CA LYS A 311 -0.84 7.92 26.60
C LYS A 311 0.18 6.95 26.01
N PHE A 312 0.85 7.35 24.92
CA PHE A 312 1.90 6.56 24.28
C PHE A 312 3.28 6.72 24.93
N GLY A 313 3.40 7.44 26.06
CA GLY A 313 4.67 7.65 26.76
C GLY A 313 5.58 8.68 26.09
N TYR A 314 5.06 9.48 25.16
CA TYR A 314 5.79 10.54 24.48
C TYR A 314 5.39 11.91 25.03
N ASN A 315 6.28 12.53 25.81
CA ASN A 315 6.04 13.86 26.36
C ASN A 315 6.26 14.94 25.29
N LEU A 316 5.17 15.45 24.74
CA LEU A 316 5.17 16.44 23.66
C LEU A 316 4.98 17.87 24.21
N ASN A 317 5.95 18.74 23.97
CA ASN A 317 5.85 20.17 24.24
C ASN A 317 5.53 20.94 22.95
N LEU A 318 4.25 21.28 22.75
CA LEU A 318 3.80 22.07 21.61
C LEU A 318 3.94 23.59 21.88
N PRO A 319 4.38 24.41 20.90
CA PRO A 319 4.36 25.86 21.02
C PRO A 319 2.95 26.41 21.24
N SER A 320 2.79 27.48 22.01
CA SER A 320 1.47 28.08 22.31
C SER A 320 0.71 28.64 21.09
N VAL A 321 1.39 28.80 19.96
CA VAL A 321 0.84 29.35 18.70
C VAL A 321 0.03 28.32 17.90
N VAL A 322 0.13 27.02 18.21
CA VAL A 322 -0.60 25.99 17.47
C VAL A 322 -2.10 25.99 17.81
N ALA A 323 -2.92 25.44 16.92
CA ALA A 323 -4.36 25.30 17.14
C ALA A 323 -4.65 24.47 18.40
N LYS A 324 -5.48 25.02 19.30
CA LYS A 324 -5.83 24.33 20.57
C LYS A 324 -6.91 23.28 20.39
N THR A 325 -7.92 23.58 19.59
CA THR A 325 -9.11 22.75 19.37
C THR A 325 -9.08 22.08 17.99
N PRO A 326 -9.77 20.94 17.82
CA PRO A 326 -9.95 20.33 16.50
C PRO A 326 -10.60 21.28 15.51
N ILE A 327 -10.33 21.06 14.22
CA ILE A 327 -11.05 21.75 13.16
C ILE A 327 -12.49 21.26 13.07
N ASN A 328 -13.37 22.13 12.60
CA ASN A 328 -14.70 21.72 12.17
C ASN A 328 -14.60 21.20 10.73
N TRP A 329 -14.91 19.92 10.49
CA TRP A 329 -14.79 19.31 9.16
C TRP A 329 -15.59 20.05 8.09
N ARG A 330 -16.78 20.58 8.43
CA ARG A 330 -17.62 21.36 7.49
C ARG A 330 -17.01 22.68 7.07
N SER A 331 -16.05 23.20 7.84
CA SER A 331 -15.34 24.42 7.46
C SER A 331 -14.31 24.19 6.35
N VAL A 332 -13.92 22.93 6.09
CA VAL A 332 -12.86 22.59 5.13
C VAL A 332 -13.29 21.60 4.05
N ILE A 333 -14.38 20.86 4.25
CA ILE A 333 -14.93 19.91 3.27
C ILE A 333 -16.16 20.54 2.64
N HIS A 334 -16.12 20.66 1.30
CA HIS A 334 -17.17 21.31 0.51
C HIS A 334 -17.70 20.42 -0.61
N VAL A 335 -17.42 19.11 -0.54
CA VAL A 335 -17.93 18.13 -1.50
C VAL A 335 -19.43 17.91 -1.29
N GLU A 336 -20.17 17.87 -2.39
CA GLU A 336 -21.59 17.54 -2.39
C GLU A 336 -21.83 16.14 -1.79
N GLY A 337 -22.84 16.04 -0.92
CA GLY A 337 -23.20 14.82 -0.22
C GLY A 337 -22.39 14.56 1.06
N PHE A 338 -21.52 15.48 1.50
CA PHE A 338 -20.92 15.42 2.84
C PHE A 338 -21.96 15.80 3.90
N ASP A 339 -22.59 14.79 4.48
CA ASP A 339 -23.64 14.89 5.49
C ASP A 339 -23.16 14.47 6.89
N ASP A 340 -24.07 14.47 7.87
CA ASP A 340 -23.78 14.05 9.26
C ASP A 340 -23.15 12.65 9.32
N LYS A 341 -23.57 11.73 8.45
CA LYS A 341 -23.11 10.33 8.44
C LYS A 341 -21.71 10.19 7.87
N ALA A 342 -21.38 10.98 6.85
CA ALA A 342 -20.04 11.04 6.28
C ALA A 342 -19.05 11.65 7.28
N GLU A 343 -19.46 12.72 7.97
CA GLU A 343 -18.66 13.36 9.02
C GLU A 343 -18.43 12.43 10.23
N ASP A 344 -19.47 11.72 10.66
CA ASP A 344 -19.39 10.74 11.75
C ASP A 344 -18.43 9.58 11.41
N LEU A 345 -18.57 8.97 10.22
CA LEU A 345 -17.66 7.91 9.79
C LEU A 345 -16.22 8.41 9.70
N LEU A 346 -16.00 9.58 9.09
CA LEU A 346 -14.66 10.17 8.98
C LEU A 346 -14.02 10.36 10.36
N THR A 347 -14.79 10.88 11.32
CA THR A 347 -14.34 11.11 12.69
C THR A 347 -13.98 9.80 13.39
N GLN A 348 -14.78 8.77 13.22
CA GLN A 348 -14.54 7.44 13.80
C GLN A 348 -13.35 6.69 13.16
N LEU A 349 -13.11 6.88 11.85
CA LEU A 349 -11.94 6.34 11.15
C LEU A 349 -10.65 7.05 11.58
N LEU A 350 -10.71 8.37 11.79
CA LEU A 350 -9.59 9.22 12.22
C LEU A 350 -9.51 9.43 13.73
N GLU A 351 -10.10 8.53 14.52
CA GLU A 351 -9.94 8.52 15.98
C GLU A 351 -8.47 8.25 16.34
N LEU A 352 -7.92 9.12 17.19
CA LEU A 352 -6.50 9.11 17.56
C LEU A 352 -6.16 7.91 18.46
N ASP A 353 -7.08 7.49 19.32
CA ASP A 353 -6.89 6.33 20.19
C ASP A 353 -7.24 5.03 19.44
N PRO A 354 -6.27 4.16 19.07
CA PRO A 354 -6.55 2.95 18.30
C PRO A 354 -7.52 1.99 19.00
N GLN A 355 -7.62 2.05 20.33
CA GLN A 355 -8.58 1.24 21.09
C GLN A 355 -10.03 1.71 20.90
N LYS A 356 -10.23 3.00 20.60
CA LYS A 356 -11.55 3.61 20.36
C LYS A 356 -11.89 3.74 18.88
N ARG A 357 -10.88 3.66 18.01
CA ARG A 357 -11.06 3.69 16.56
C ARG A 357 -11.99 2.57 16.12
N ILE A 358 -12.91 2.92 15.22
CA ILE A 358 -13.94 2.02 14.69
C ILE A 358 -13.31 0.74 14.14
N LYS A 359 -13.96 -0.40 14.40
CA LYS A 359 -13.52 -1.69 13.87
C LYS A 359 -13.97 -1.85 12.43
N VAL A 360 -13.25 -2.65 11.64
CA VAL A 360 -13.56 -2.84 10.21
C VAL A 360 -14.98 -3.40 9.99
N GLU A 361 -15.43 -4.25 10.90
CA GLU A 361 -16.78 -4.83 10.91
C GLU A 361 -17.83 -3.73 11.08
N ASP A 362 -17.64 -2.85 12.07
CA ASP A 362 -18.57 -1.76 12.38
C ASP A 362 -18.55 -0.69 11.29
N ALA A 363 -17.37 -0.40 10.72
CA ALA A 363 -17.22 0.54 9.61
C ALA A 363 -18.02 0.07 8.38
N LEU A 364 -18.00 -1.22 8.04
CA LEU A 364 -18.79 -1.76 6.93
C LEU A 364 -20.30 -1.66 7.15
N GLN A 365 -20.76 -1.71 8.40
CA GLN A 365 -22.18 -1.60 8.76
C GLN A 365 -22.62 -0.16 9.03
N HIS A 366 -21.69 0.80 8.98
CA HIS A 366 -21.95 2.19 9.31
C HIS A 366 -23.10 2.79 8.47
N PRO A 367 -24.00 3.62 9.05
CA PRO A 367 -25.13 4.23 8.34
C PRO A 367 -24.75 5.02 7.07
N PHE A 368 -23.51 5.48 6.97
CA PHE A 368 -22.95 6.11 5.76
C PHE A 368 -23.12 5.21 4.51
N PHE A 369 -22.97 3.90 4.67
CA PHE A 369 -23.07 2.93 3.58
C PHE A 369 -24.51 2.47 3.29
N GLN A 370 -25.50 2.81 4.13
CA GLN A 370 -26.87 2.31 4.01
C GLN A 370 -27.76 3.13 3.06
N GLN A 371 -27.23 4.23 2.50
CA GLN A 371 -27.93 5.15 1.61
C GLN A 371 -27.36 5.10 0.20
#